data_AF-A0A820G6H6-F1
#
_entry.id   AF-A0A820G6H6-F1
#
_cell.length_a   1.000
_cell.length_b   1.000
_cell.length_c   1.000
_cell.angle_alpha   90.00
_cell.angle_beta   90.00
_cell.angle_gamma   90.00
#
_symmetry.space_group_name_H-M   'P 1'
#
loop_
_entity.id
_entity.type
_entity.pdbx_description
1 polymer ?
#
loop_
_entity_poly.entity_id
_entity_poly.type
_entity_poly.pdbx_seq_one_letter_code
_entity_poly.pdbx_strand_id
1 'polypeptide(L)'
;MSSTTDATKSYDPCSGCEIPCEKHAPFPLEISKDIDQGKMIGSVDKHRRHLCIGQSIPTSQWPKDVKDLEGNYIAELSRVLKEKKESIGYAVKLTSASIVTTTTTDDPAHTADWYLFPDQIKIKNVNIKQIEQVIQTLFVDDQSVIKIKDKTKTIDEQLKESNNLPTFDDSIHCERLHGTWLLVCCHYQRDIRCGVIGPMLVDEIDKYVGKKNLSDNVHWLKISHI
;
A
#
# COMPACT_ATOMS: atom_id res chain seq x y z
N MET A 1 -16.13 11.73 43.59
CA MET A 1 -14.78 12.29 43.30
C MET A 1 -13.77 11.17 43.50
N SER A 2 -12.78 11.15 42.60
CA SER A 2 -11.63 10.25 42.48
C SER A 2 -11.89 8.79 42.11
N SER A 3 -11.17 8.16 41.19
CA SER A 3 -10.38 8.61 40.03
C SER A 3 -9.90 7.30 39.38
N THR A 4 -10.48 6.92 38.25
CA THR A 4 -9.98 5.83 37.41
C THR A 4 -8.98 6.41 36.42
N THR A 5 -7.70 6.18 36.66
CA THR A 5 -6.64 6.33 35.66
C THR A 5 -5.78 5.07 35.69
N ASP A 6 -6.24 4.02 35.03
CA ASP A 6 -5.34 2.95 34.61
C ASP A 6 -4.66 3.42 33.33
N ALA A 7 -3.54 4.12 33.51
CA ALA A 7 -2.67 4.51 32.43
C ALA A 7 -2.06 3.23 31.86
N THR A 8 -2.46 2.87 30.65
CA THR A 8 -1.80 1.86 29.82
C THR A 8 -0.32 2.18 29.77
N LYS A 9 0.48 1.51 30.61
CA LYS A 9 1.94 1.57 30.57
C LYS A 9 2.34 1.11 29.17
N SER A 10 2.91 2.01 28.37
CA SER A 10 3.45 1.67 27.07
C SER A 10 4.56 0.66 27.30
N TYR A 11 4.31 -0.59 26.92
CA TYR A 11 5.36 -1.59 26.84
C TYR A 11 6.38 -1.09 25.82
N ASP A 12 7.54 -0.63 26.30
CA ASP A 12 8.67 -0.31 25.46
C ASP A 12 9.50 -1.59 25.28
N PRO A 13 9.49 -2.22 24.09
CA PRO A 13 10.27 -3.43 23.84
C PRO A 13 11.79 -3.20 23.98
N CYS A 14 12.24 -1.94 24.02
CA CYS A 14 13.63 -1.56 24.22
C CYS A 14 14.01 -1.34 25.69
N SER A 15 13.08 -1.45 26.65
CA SER A 15 13.36 -1.20 28.08
C SER A 15 14.40 -2.13 28.70
N GLY A 16 14.71 -3.27 28.06
CA GLY A 16 15.74 -4.21 28.47
C GLY A 16 17.02 -4.19 27.62
N CYS A 17 17.16 -3.23 26.70
CA CYS A 17 18.34 -3.10 25.87
C CYS A 17 19.39 -2.18 26.52
N GLU A 18 20.67 -2.51 26.32
CA GLU A 18 21.76 -1.56 26.56
C GLU A 18 21.66 -0.38 25.59
N ILE A 19 22.13 0.80 25.99
CA ILE A 19 22.15 2.00 25.14
C ILE A 19 23.63 2.41 24.95
N PRO A 20 24.24 2.22 23.77
CA PRO A 20 23.65 1.70 22.52
C PRO A 20 23.45 0.17 22.54
N CYS A 21 22.43 -0.32 21.82
CA CYS A 21 22.13 -1.74 21.73
C CYS A 21 22.95 -2.38 20.60
N GLU A 22 23.77 -3.38 20.90
CA GLU A 22 24.55 -4.10 19.88
C GLU A 22 23.71 -5.07 19.04
N LYS A 23 22.49 -5.40 19.50
CA LYS A 23 21.62 -6.40 18.85
C LYS A 23 20.77 -5.85 17.71
N HIS A 24 20.58 -4.54 17.65
CA HIS A 24 19.72 -3.88 16.66
C HIS A 24 20.49 -2.75 16.00
N ALA A 25 20.27 -2.56 14.69
CA ALA A 25 20.86 -1.44 13.98
C ALA A 25 20.45 -0.13 14.65
N PRO A 26 21.40 0.75 15.02
CA PRO A 26 21.05 2.01 15.66
C PRO A 26 20.24 2.86 14.69
N PHE A 27 19.26 3.56 15.25
CA PHE A 27 18.50 4.53 14.51
C PHE A 27 19.45 5.64 13.99
N PRO A 28 19.49 5.96 12.67
CA PRO A 28 20.41 6.97 12.15
C PRO A 28 20.15 8.35 12.76
N LEU A 29 21.10 8.85 13.56
CA LEU A 29 20.98 10.10 14.33
C LEU A 29 20.81 11.35 13.45
N GLU A 30 21.30 11.29 12.20
CA GLU A 30 21.15 12.40 11.24
C GLU A 30 19.69 12.56 10.82
N ILE A 31 18.97 11.46 10.66
CA ILE A 31 17.57 11.43 10.20
C ILE A 31 16.60 11.54 11.38
N SER A 32 17.01 11.12 12.58
CA SER A 32 16.15 11.10 13.77
C SER A 32 15.58 12.47 14.13
N LYS A 33 16.34 13.53 13.86
CA LYS A 33 15.93 14.92 14.14
C LYS A 33 14.82 15.40 13.20
N ASP A 34 14.71 14.80 12.01
CA ASP A 34 13.77 15.20 10.97
C ASP A 34 12.49 14.36 10.96
N ILE A 35 12.35 13.44 11.93
CA ILE A 35 11.18 12.58 12.07
C ILE A 35 10.24 13.19 13.08
N ASP A 36 9.04 13.51 12.61
CA ASP A 36 7.96 14.00 13.44
C ASP A 36 7.54 12.93 14.45
N GLN A 37 7.72 13.23 15.74
CA GLN A 37 7.27 12.41 16.88
C GLN A 37 5.87 12.84 17.37
N GLY A 38 5.21 13.72 16.64
CA GLY A 38 3.87 14.21 16.91
C GLY A 38 2.77 13.16 16.69
N LYS A 39 1.53 13.60 16.93
CA LYS A 39 0.35 12.74 16.77
C LYS A 39 0.06 12.48 15.30
N MET A 40 0.39 11.28 14.83
CA MET A 40 0.19 10.87 13.43
C MET A 40 -1.27 10.55 13.05
N ILE A 41 -2.15 10.29 14.02
CA ILE A 41 -3.54 9.90 13.69
C ILE A 41 -4.29 11.07 13.04
N GLY A 42 -4.77 10.86 11.81
CA GLY A 42 -5.51 11.85 11.03
C GLY A 42 -4.66 12.86 10.24
N SER A 43 -3.34 12.66 10.16
CA SER A 43 -2.44 13.57 9.40
C SER A 43 -2.42 13.31 7.89
N VAL A 44 -2.96 12.18 7.43
CA VAL A 44 -3.03 11.82 6.00
C VAL A 44 -4.36 12.29 5.40
N ASP A 45 -4.29 12.88 4.20
CA ASP A 45 -5.47 13.29 3.44
C ASP A 45 -6.47 12.14 3.26
N LYS A 46 -7.75 12.49 3.39
CA LYS A 46 -8.85 11.55 3.17
C LYS A 46 -8.86 11.09 1.72
N HIS A 47 -8.52 9.83 1.51
CA HIS A 47 -8.73 9.11 0.26
C HIS A 47 -9.65 7.94 0.54
N ARG A 48 -10.43 7.54 -0.48
CA ARG A 48 -11.35 6.40 -0.34
C ARG A 48 -10.68 5.08 -0.69
N ARG A 49 -9.72 5.14 -1.63
CA ARG A 49 -9.05 3.99 -2.20
C ARG A 49 -7.57 4.27 -2.31
N HIS A 50 -6.74 3.27 -2.06
CA HIS A 50 -5.31 3.29 -2.32
C HIS A 50 -5.00 2.20 -3.34
N LEU A 51 -4.64 2.66 -4.55
CA LEU A 51 -4.22 1.85 -5.67
C LEU A 51 -2.68 1.80 -5.69
N CYS A 52 -2.12 0.63 -5.39
CA CYS A 52 -0.68 0.37 -5.45
C CYS A 52 -0.34 -0.43 -6.71
N ILE A 53 0.66 0.03 -7.47
CA ILE A 53 1.05 -0.58 -8.75
C ILE A 53 2.34 -1.36 -8.58
N GLY A 54 2.22 -2.67 -8.58
CA GLY A 54 3.30 -3.64 -8.47
C GLY A 54 4.10 -3.77 -9.76
N GLN A 55 5.34 -3.30 -9.73
CA GLN A 55 6.32 -3.47 -10.80
C GLN A 55 7.60 -4.11 -10.24
N SER A 56 8.29 -4.89 -11.06
CA SER A 56 9.59 -5.50 -10.75
C SER A 56 10.75 -4.49 -10.83
N ILE A 57 10.56 -3.30 -10.25
CA ILE A 57 11.56 -2.23 -10.19
C ILE A 57 11.93 -2.00 -8.72
N PRO A 58 13.19 -2.26 -8.32
CA PRO A 58 13.66 -2.03 -6.96
C PRO A 58 13.47 -0.57 -6.52
N THR A 59 13.16 -0.37 -5.24
CA THR A 59 12.95 0.98 -4.67
C THR A 59 14.17 1.89 -4.80
N SER A 60 15.38 1.32 -4.88
CA SER A 60 16.64 2.05 -5.08
C SER A 60 16.77 2.67 -6.47
N GLN A 61 16.00 2.19 -7.44
CA GLN A 61 15.98 2.67 -8.83
C GLN A 61 14.86 3.67 -9.10
N TRP A 62 14.01 3.95 -8.09
CA TRP A 62 12.91 4.88 -8.29
C TRP A 62 13.42 6.31 -8.49
N PRO A 63 12.98 7.00 -9.55
CA PRO A 63 13.25 8.43 -9.74
C PRO A 63 12.53 9.27 -8.67
N LYS A 64 12.83 10.57 -8.60
CA LYS A 64 12.20 11.48 -7.63
C LYS A 64 10.67 11.53 -7.75
N ASP A 65 10.14 11.47 -8.97
CA ASP A 65 8.72 11.27 -9.24
C ASP A 65 8.53 9.93 -9.94
N VAL A 66 7.75 9.02 -9.34
CA VAL A 66 7.49 7.68 -9.90
C VAL A 66 6.79 7.69 -11.26
N LYS A 67 6.26 8.83 -11.70
CA LYS A 67 5.77 9.00 -13.08
C LYS A 67 6.89 8.94 -14.11
N ASP A 68 8.13 9.20 -13.71
CA ASP A 68 9.31 9.12 -14.58
C ASP A 68 9.88 7.69 -14.68
N LEU A 69 9.19 6.69 -14.12
CA LEU A 69 9.57 5.28 -14.28
C LEU A 69 9.44 4.84 -15.74
N GLU A 70 10.35 3.94 -16.14
CA GLU A 70 10.34 3.33 -17.47
C GLU A 70 8.99 2.66 -17.78
N GLY A 71 8.59 2.71 -19.06
CA GLY A 71 7.31 2.19 -19.54
C GLY A 71 6.13 3.16 -19.35
N ASN A 72 6.32 4.32 -18.69
CA ASN A 72 5.31 5.37 -18.51
C ASN A 72 4.00 4.90 -17.85
N TYR A 73 4.01 3.74 -17.20
CA TYR A 73 2.79 3.10 -16.68
C TYR A 73 2.09 3.96 -15.62
N ILE A 74 2.85 4.46 -14.65
CA ILE A 74 2.33 5.31 -13.58
C ILE A 74 1.87 6.67 -14.13
N ALA A 75 2.58 7.21 -15.12
CA ALA A 75 2.20 8.46 -15.77
C ALA A 75 0.85 8.32 -16.49
N GLU A 76 0.67 7.26 -17.26
CA GLU A 76 -0.58 6.97 -17.97
C GLU A 76 -1.75 6.73 -17.02
N LEU A 77 -1.53 5.93 -15.98
CA LEU A 77 -2.53 5.70 -14.95
C LEU A 77 -2.93 7.00 -14.23
N SER A 78 -1.95 7.85 -13.90
CA SER A 78 -2.21 9.16 -13.30
C SER A 78 -2.99 10.08 -14.23
N ARG A 79 -2.76 10.00 -15.56
CA ARG A 79 -3.51 10.76 -16.56
C ARG A 79 -4.97 10.32 -16.60
N VAL A 80 -5.22 9.01 -16.72
CA VAL A 80 -6.59 8.44 -16.78
C VAL A 80 -7.38 8.70 -15.50
N LEU A 81 -6.77 8.54 -14.31
CA LEU A 81 -7.41 8.87 -13.04
C LEU A 81 -7.80 10.35 -12.94
N LYS A 82 -6.99 11.26 -13.49
CA LYS A 82 -7.29 12.69 -13.54
C LYS A 82 -8.44 13.00 -14.49
N GLU A 83 -8.48 12.36 -15.65
CA GLU A 83 -9.55 12.53 -16.65
C GLU A 83 -10.90 12.00 -16.15
N LYS A 84 -10.90 10.84 -15.48
CA LYS A 84 -12.12 10.24 -14.93
C LYS A 84 -12.48 10.72 -13.52
N LYS A 85 -11.79 11.74 -12.98
CA LYS A 85 -11.97 12.24 -11.61
C LYS A 85 -13.44 12.54 -11.26
N GLU A 86 -14.15 13.22 -12.15
CA GLU A 86 -15.56 13.59 -11.92
C GLU A 86 -16.47 12.36 -11.92
N SER A 87 -16.25 11.41 -12.84
CA SER A 87 -17.01 10.15 -12.90
C SER A 87 -16.75 9.25 -11.69
N ILE A 88 -15.52 9.23 -11.17
CA ILE A 88 -15.14 8.48 -9.96
C ILE A 88 -15.77 9.12 -8.71
N GLY A 89 -15.77 10.45 -8.63
CA GLY A 89 -16.44 11.19 -7.55
C GLY A 89 -15.75 11.11 -6.18
N TYR A 90 -14.56 10.53 -6.09
CA TYR A 90 -13.76 10.49 -4.85
C TYR A 90 -12.25 10.38 -5.13
N ALA A 91 -11.43 10.72 -4.14
CA ALA A 91 -9.97 10.63 -4.25
C ALA A 91 -9.48 9.16 -4.21
N VAL A 92 -8.74 8.77 -5.25
CA VAL A 92 -7.96 7.54 -5.32
C VAL A 92 -6.49 7.92 -5.12
N LYS A 93 -5.86 7.35 -4.09
CA LYS A 93 -4.44 7.47 -3.84
C LYS A 93 -3.68 6.51 -4.75
N LEU A 94 -2.70 7.00 -5.50
CA LEU A 94 -1.87 6.21 -6.40
C LEU A 94 -0.44 6.13 -5.86
N THR A 95 0.12 4.93 -5.77
CA THR A 95 1.54 4.71 -5.44
C THR A 95 2.14 3.61 -6.30
N SER A 96 3.44 3.68 -6.60
CA SER A 96 4.18 2.53 -7.12
C SER A 96 4.50 1.56 -5.97
N ALA A 97 4.65 0.27 -6.26
CA ALA A 97 5.03 -0.77 -5.32
C ALA A 97 6.12 -1.66 -5.95
N SER A 98 7.20 -1.87 -5.21
CA SER A 98 8.30 -2.73 -5.64
C SER A 98 7.95 -4.16 -5.25
N ILE A 99 7.56 -4.97 -6.22
CA ILE A 99 7.25 -6.39 -6.02
C ILE A 99 7.90 -7.22 -7.13
N VAL A 100 8.41 -8.39 -6.77
CA VAL A 100 8.78 -9.39 -7.78
C VAL A 100 7.49 -9.91 -8.41
N THR A 101 7.19 -9.42 -9.60
CA THR A 101 6.02 -9.85 -10.36
C THR A 101 6.26 -11.27 -10.88
N THR A 102 5.27 -12.15 -10.72
CA THR A 102 5.30 -13.49 -11.35
C THR A 102 4.70 -13.45 -12.75
N THR A 103 4.58 -12.26 -13.34
CA THR A 103 3.94 -12.02 -14.65
C THR A 103 4.78 -12.68 -15.75
N THR A 104 4.29 -13.78 -16.29
CA THR A 104 4.79 -14.39 -17.52
C THR A 104 4.12 -13.69 -18.70
N THR A 105 4.62 -12.53 -19.08
CA THR A 105 4.11 -11.73 -20.21
C THR A 105 5.24 -11.38 -21.14
N ASP A 106 4.93 -11.27 -22.43
CA ASP A 106 5.87 -10.87 -23.47
C ASP A 106 6.24 -9.37 -23.38
N ASP A 107 5.49 -8.59 -22.59
CA ASP A 107 5.71 -7.15 -22.40
C ASP A 107 5.70 -6.75 -20.90
N PRO A 108 6.74 -7.14 -20.14
CA PRO A 108 6.81 -6.89 -18.70
C PRO A 108 6.99 -5.40 -18.37
N ALA A 109 7.54 -4.59 -19.27
CA ALA A 109 7.73 -3.15 -19.05
C ALA A 109 6.40 -2.38 -19.01
N HIS A 110 5.38 -2.86 -19.72
CA HIS A 110 4.07 -2.23 -19.79
C HIS A 110 2.98 -3.01 -19.08
N THR A 111 3.33 -3.99 -18.26
CA THR A 111 2.36 -4.83 -17.54
C THR A 111 2.63 -4.78 -16.04
N ALA A 112 1.60 -4.59 -15.23
CA ALA A 112 1.73 -4.50 -13.78
C ALA A 112 0.61 -5.25 -13.05
N ASP A 113 0.91 -5.64 -11.81
CA ASP A 113 -0.10 -6.12 -10.86
C ASP A 113 -0.62 -4.93 -10.04
N TRP A 114 -1.93 -4.85 -9.80
CA TRP A 114 -2.54 -3.78 -9.02
C TRP A 114 -3.03 -4.33 -7.69
N TYR A 115 -2.88 -3.53 -6.65
CA TYR A 115 -3.39 -3.81 -5.31
C TYR A 115 -4.32 -2.69 -4.91
N LEU A 116 -5.56 -3.02 -4.57
CA LEU A 116 -6.59 -2.05 -4.22
C LEU A 116 -6.99 -2.21 -2.76
N PHE A 117 -6.76 -1.17 -1.98
CA PHE A 117 -7.14 -1.08 -0.57
C PHE A 117 -8.19 0.02 -0.34
N PRO A 118 -9.07 -0.12 0.66
CA PRO A 118 -9.17 -1.22 1.63
C PRO A 118 -9.90 -2.47 1.11
N ASP A 119 -10.24 -2.53 -0.17
CA ASP A 119 -11.07 -3.59 -0.76
C ASP A 119 -10.39 -4.96 -0.79
N GLN A 120 -9.08 -5.04 -0.55
CA GLN A 120 -8.32 -6.29 -0.53
C GLN A 120 -8.47 -7.04 -1.86
N ILE A 121 -8.27 -6.33 -2.98
CA ILE A 121 -8.32 -6.90 -4.32
C ILE A 121 -6.93 -6.79 -4.94
N LYS A 122 -6.51 -7.86 -5.60
CA LYS A 122 -5.35 -7.86 -6.48
C LYS A 122 -5.78 -8.17 -7.91
N ILE A 123 -5.23 -7.41 -8.85
CA ILE A 123 -5.52 -7.55 -10.27
C ILE A 123 -4.20 -7.79 -10.96
N LYS A 124 -4.07 -8.92 -11.65
CA LYS A 124 -2.81 -9.36 -12.25
C LYS A 124 -2.79 -9.07 -13.74
N ASN A 125 -1.59 -8.87 -14.26
CA ASN A 125 -1.33 -8.77 -15.70
C ASN A 125 -2.02 -7.59 -16.41
N VAL A 126 -2.20 -6.44 -15.74
CA VAL A 126 -2.85 -5.29 -16.38
C VAL A 126 -1.85 -4.61 -17.31
N ASN A 127 -2.07 -4.70 -18.63
CA ASN A 127 -1.25 -4.00 -19.61
C ASN A 127 -1.62 -2.50 -19.65
N ILE A 128 -0.66 -1.64 -20.01
CA ILE A 128 -0.83 -0.19 -20.10
C ILE A 128 -2.01 0.20 -21.01
N LYS A 129 -2.24 -0.58 -22.08
CA LYS A 129 -3.33 -0.34 -23.04
C LYS A 129 -4.71 -0.62 -22.45
N GLN A 130 -4.80 -1.41 -21.39
CA GLN A 130 -6.05 -1.78 -20.71
C GLN A 130 -6.38 -0.84 -19.55
N ILE A 131 -5.49 0.08 -19.18
CA ILE A 131 -5.67 0.98 -18.02
C ILE A 131 -7.03 1.66 -18.03
N GLU A 132 -7.44 2.23 -19.16
CA GLU A 132 -8.69 2.99 -19.23
C GLU A 132 -9.91 2.11 -18.95
N GLN A 133 -9.97 0.94 -19.57
CA GLN A 133 -11.03 -0.04 -19.35
C GLN A 133 -11.05 -0.49 -17.89
N VAL A 134 -9.89 -0.82 -17.31
CA VAL A 134 -9.81 -1.30 -15.93
C VAL A 134 -10.26 -0.21 -14.94
N ILE A 135 -9.86 1.05 -15.14
CA ILE A 135 -10.33 2.17 -14.31
C ILE A 135 -11.84 2.36 -14.44
N GLN A 136 -12.37 2.30 -15.67
CA GLN A 136 -13.80 2.42 -15.92
C GLN A 136 -14.57 1.33 -15.17
N THR A 137 -14.16 0.08 -15.30
CA THR A 137 -14.78 -1.04 -14.59
C THR A 137 -14.66 -0.90 -13.07
N LEU A 138 -13.46 -0.65 -12.53
CA LEU A 138 -13.23 -0.65 -11.08
C LEU A 138 -13.84 0.53 -10.32
N PHE A 139 -13.79 1.72 -10.92
CA PHE A 139 -14.05 2.95 -10.18
C PHE A 139 -15.30 3.69 -10.64
N VAL A 140 -15.85 3.35 -11.81
CA VAL A 140 -17.04 4.02 -12.37
C VAL A 140 -18.22 3.04 -12.46
N ASP A 141 -18.04 1.88 -13.09
CA ASP A 141 -19.13 0.94 -13.39
C ASP A 141 -19.42 -0.01 -12.22
N ASP A 142 -18.39 -0.61 -11.64
CA ASP A 142 -18.54 -1.60 -10.58
C ASP A 142 -18.80 -0.93 -9.23
N GLN A 143 -20.09 -0.79 -8.91
CA GLN A 143 -20.53 -0.29 -7.63
C GLN A 143 -20.45 -1.32 -6.48
N SER A 144 -20.04 -2.57 -6.72
CA SER A 144 -19.84 -3.55 -5.64
C SER A 144 -18.68 -3.14 -4.73
N VAL A 145 -17.63 -2.56 -5.32
CA VAL A 145 -16.52 -1.87 -4.62
C VAL A 145 -17.02 -0.59 -3.93
N ILE A 146 -18.14 -0.01 -4.36
CA ILE A 146 -18.69 1.26 -3.81
C ILE A 146 -19.53 1.03 -2.54
N LYS A 147 -19.89 -0.22 -2.17
CA LYS A 147 -20.83 -0.50 -1.06
C LYS A 147 -20.29 -0.41 0.38
N ILE A 148 -19.11 0.16 0.63
CA ILE A 148 -18.72 0.56 2.01
C ILE A 148 -19.46 1.84 2.41
N LYS A 149 -20.80 1.85 2.45
CA LYS A 149 -21.62 2.95 2.99
C LYS A 149 -22.98 2.54 3.55
N ASP A 150 -23.23 1.26 3.83
CA ASP A 150 -24.38 0.93 4.69
C ASP A 150 -23.94 0.94 6.17
N LYS A 151 -24.14 2.08 6.84
CA LYS A 151 -23.83 2.25 8.27
C LYS A 151 -24.64 1.32 9.18
N THR A 152 -25.62 0.59 8.64
CA THR A 152 -26.48 -0.31 9.41
C THR A 152 -25.94 -1.74 9.50
N LYS A 153 -24.96 -2.12 8.67
CA LYS A 153 -24.40 -3.49 8.63
C LYS A 153 -23.04 -3.56 9.33
N THR A 154 -22.79 -4.67 10.03
CA THR A 154 -21.49 -4.97 10.63
C THR A 154 -20.43 -5.21 9.54
N ILE A 155 -19.14 -5.05 9.89
CA ILE A 155 -18.01 -5.29 8.96
C ILE A 155 -18.10 -6.72 8.36
N ASP A 156 -18.44 -7.70 9.18
CA ASP A 156 -18.56 -9.11 8.76
C ASP A 156 -19.73 -9.35 7.78
N GLU A 157 -20.83 -8.60 7.89
CA GLU A 157 -21.96 -8.67 6.97
C GLU A 157 -21.66 -7.98 5.63
N GLN A 158 -20.91 -6.89 5.66
CA GLN A 158 -20.47 -6.20 4.45
C GLN A 158 -19.45 -7.03 3.65
N LEU A 159 -18.55 -7.73 4.35
CA LEU A 159 -17.60 -8.65 3.72
C LEU A 159 -18.31 -9.84 3.05
N LYS A 160 -19.41 -10.34 3.63
CA LYS A 160 -20.22 -11.44 3.05
C LYS A 160 -21.00 -11.06 1.79
N GLU A 161 -21.42 -9.80 1.65
CA GLU A 161 -22.16 -9.32 0.47
C GLU A 161 -21.27 -8.91 -0.71
N SER A 162 -19.98 -8.71 -0.49
CA SER A 162 -19.00 -8.29 -1.51
C SER A 162 -18.24 -9.44 -2.18
N ASN A 163 -18.79 -10.66 -2.19
CA ASN A 163 -18.05 -11.82 -2.73
C ASN A 163 -17.80 -11.79 -4.24
N ASN A 164 -18.44 -10.89 -4.99
CA ASN A 164 -18.20 -10.77 -6.43
C ASN A 164 -16.96 -9.93 -6.66
N LEU A 165 -15.95 -10.54 -7.29
CA LEU A 165 -14.81 -9.81 -7.85
C LEU A 165 -15.22 -9.15 -9.17
N PRO A 166 -14.61 -8.01 -9.52
CA PRO A 166 -14.78 -7.43 -10.85
C PRO A 166 -14.31 -8.42 -11.91
N THR A 167 -15.08 -8.55 -12.98
CA THR A 167 -14.77 -9.40 -14.13
C THR A 167 -14.13 -8.57 -15.23
N PHE A 168 -13.05 -9.08 -15.80
CA PHE A 168 -12.34 -8.49 -16.93
C PHE A 168 -12.29 -9.49 -18.09
N ASP A 169 -11.61 -9.12 -19.18
CA ASP A 169 -11.24 -10.09 -20.21
C ASP A 169 -10.33 -11.19 -19.63
N ASP A 170 -10.22 -12.32 -20.35
CA ASP A 170 -9.51 -13.51 -19.87
C ASP A 170 -8.01 -13.29 -19.58
N SER A 171 -7.41 -12.18 -20.05
CA SER A 171 -5.99 -11.86 -19.80
C SER A 171 -5.74 -11.21 -18.43
N ILE A 172 -6.79 -10.66 -17.81
CA ILE A 172 -6.71 -9.99 -16.51
C ILE A 172 -7.33 -10.89 -15.44
N HIS A 173 -6.52 -11.26 -14.45
CA HIS A 173 -6.98 -12.11 -13.34
C HIS A 173 -7.19 -11.29 -12.09
N CYS A 174 -8.34 -11.48 -11.46
CA CYS A 174 -8.69 -10.79 -10.22
C CYS A 174 -8.72 -11.81 -9.06
N GLU A 175 -8.10 -11.48 -7.94
CA GLU A 175 -8.08 -12.32 -6.74
C GLU A 175 -8.30 -11.49 -5.47
N ARG A 176 -8.86 -12.14 -4.44
CA ARG A 176 -8.97 -11.55 -3.10
C ARG A 176 -7.64 -11.67 -2.38
N LEU A 177 -7.25 -10.57 -1.75
CA LEU A 177 -6.17 -10.57 -0.78
C LEU A 177 -6.74 -10.94 0.59
N HIS A 178 -5.95 -11.66 1.37
CA HIS A 178 -6.30 -12.02 2.74
C HIS A 178 -5.27 -11.44 3.71
N GLY A 179 -5.62 -11.45 5.00
CA GLY A 179 -4.74 -10.99 6.06
C GLY A 179 -4.62 -9.46 6.15
N THR A 180 -3.60 -9.04 6.89
CA THR A 180 -3.25 -7.65 7.16
C THR A 180 -2.15 -7.22 6.20
N TRP A 181 -2.34 -6.09 5.53
CA TRP A 181 -1.39 -5.53 4.59
C TRP A 181 -0.79 -4.24 5.14
N LEU A 182 0.54 -4.21 5.23
CA LEU A 182 1.30 -3.04 5.67
C LEU A 182 1.90 -2.35 4.44
N LEU A 183 1.57 -1.07 4.23
CA LEU A 183 2.11 -0.29 3.13
C LEU A 183 3.21 0.62 3.68
N VAL A 184 4.46 0.35 3.30
CA VAL A 184 5.63 1.05 3.86
C VAL A 184 6.33 1.84 2.77
N CYS A 185 6.36 3.16 2.92
CA CYS A 185 7.06 4.03 1.98
C CYS A 185 8.58 3.78 2.06
N CYS A 186 9.20 3.49 0.92
CA CYS A 186 10.64 3.23 0.79
C CYS A 186 11.32 4.13 -0.27
N HIS A 187 10.72 5.30 -0.55
CA HIS A 187 11.08 6.14 -1.69
C HIS A 187 12.19 7.15 -1.38
N TYR A 188 13.45 6.71 -1.50
CA TYR A 188 14.63 7.51 -1.13
C TYR A 188 14.76 8.85 -1.88
N GLN A 189 14.63 8.84 -3.21
CA GLN A 189 14.82 10.05 -4.03
C GLN A 189 13.76 11.14 -3.77
N ARG A 190 12.61 10.74 -3.21
CA ARG A 190 11.53 11.66 -2.84
C ARG A 190 11.66 12.16 -1.40
N ASP A 191 11.95 11.25 -0.48
CA ASP A 191 12.14 11.53 0.93
C ASP A 191 13.18 10.57 1.52
N ILE A 192 14.34 11.13 1.91
CA ILE A 192 15.45 10.37 2.49
C ILE A 192 15.04 9.59 3.74
N ARG A 193 14.10 10.13 4.54
CA ARG A 193 13.60 9.47 5.75
C ARG A 193 12.91 8.17 5.38
N CYS A 194 12.03 8.19 4.38
CA CYS A 194 11.38 6.99 3.87
C CYS A 194 12.39 6.02 3.24
N GLY A 195 13.36 6.52 2.49
CA GLY A 195 14.36 5.69 1.84
C GLY A 195 15.32 4.95 2.78
N VAL A 196 15.54 5.48 3.99
CA VAL A 196 16.40 4.84 5.00
C VAL A 196 15.58 4.06 6.03
N ILE A 197 14.54 4.68 6.60
CA ILE A 197 13.76 4.06 7.68
C ILE A 197 12.77 3.03 7.15
N GLY A 198 12.19 3.25 5.96
CA GLY A 198 11.24 2.34 5.35
C GLY A 198 11.79 0.91 5.21
N PRO A 199 12.97 0.71 4.58
CA PRO A 199 13.61 -0.60 4.50
C PRO A 199 13.90 -1.21 5.86
N MET A 200 14.43 -0.44 6.83
CA MET A 200 14.67 -0.95 8.20
C MET A 200 13.40 -1.46 8.87
N LEU A 201 12.28 -0.74 8.68
CA LEU A 201 10.98 -1.15 9.20
C LEU A 201 10.49 -2.43 8.53
N VAL A 202 10.65 -2.55 7.21
CA VAL A 202 10.30 -3.77 6.46
C VAL A 202 11.11 -4.96 6.94
N ASP A 203 12.41 -4.81 7.15
CA ASP A 203 13.28 -5.89 7.62
C ASP A 203 12.87 -6.38 9.03
N GLU A 204 12.50 -5.46 9.93
CA GLU A 204 12.01 -5.85 11.26
C GLU A 204 10.59 -6.46 11.22
N ILE A 205 9.72 -5.98 10.31
CA ILE A 205 8.42 -6.62 10.04
C ILE A 205 8.64 -8.07 9.59
N ASP A 206 9.47 -8.29 8.57
CA ASP A 206 9.75 -9.63 8.01
C ASP A 206 10.27 -10.59 9.08
N LYS A 207 11.27 -10.15 9.85
CA LYS A 207 11.82 -10.90 10.99
C LYS A 207 10.77 -11.25 12.03
N TYR A 208 9.90 -10.31 12.41
CA TYR A 208 8.87 -10.56 13.41
C TYR A 208 7.77 -11.47 12.90
N VAL A 209 7.35 -11.29 11.64
CA VAL A 209 6.39 -12.15 10.96
C VAL A 209 6.91 -13.59 10.90
N GLY A 210 8.17 -13.79 10.51
CA GLY A 210 8.81 -15.10 10.51
C GLY A 210 8.89 -15.70 11.92
N LYS A 211 9.36 -14.93 12.92
CA LYS A 211 9.47 -15.39 14.32
C LYS A 211 8.13 -15.81 14.92
N LYS A 212 7.03 -15.18 14.50
CA LYS A 212 5.68 -15.44 15.00
C LYS A 212 4.86 -16.37 14.12
N ASN A 213 5.43 -16.89 13.03
CA ASN A 213 4.74 -17.71 12.03
C ASN A 213 3.46 -17.02 11.50
N LEU A 214 3.57 -15.73 11.17
CA LEU A 214 2.46 -14.91 10.70
C LEU A 214 2.45 -14.72 9.17
N SER A 215 3.30 -15.42 8.43
CA SER A 215 3.51 -15.22 6.99
C SER A 215 2.25 -15.41 6.14
N ASP A 216 1.29 -16.20 6.62
CA ASP A 216 0.00 -16.42 5.95
C ASP A 216 -1.02 -15.31 6.20
N ASN A 217 -0.77 -14.44 7.19
CA ASN A 217 -1.75 -13.46 7.67
C ASN A 217 -1.24 -12.02 7.66
N VAL A 218 0.07 -11.79 7.53
CA VAL A 218 0.68 -10.46 7.53
C VAL A 218 1.57 -10.33 6.31
N HIS A 219 1.24 -9.35 5.49
CA HIS A 219 1.92 -9.05 4.23
C HIS A 219 2.33 -7.58 4.22
N TRP A 220 3.30 -7.23 3.38
CA TRP A 220 3.72 -5.84 3.23
C TRP A 220 4.09 -5.51 1.79
N LEU A 221 3.97 -4.23 1.44
CA LEU A 221 4.44 -3.68 0.18
C LEU A 221 5.40 -2.51 0.47
N LYS A 222 6.55 -2.53 -0.21
CA LYS A 222 7.41 -1.35 -0.32
C LYS A 222 6.78 -0.43 -1.36
N ILE A 223 6.22 0.70 -0.92
CA ILE A 223 5.51 1.65 -1.79
C ILE A 223 6.26 2.96 -1.98
N SER A 224 5.89 3.71 -3.03
CA SER A 224 6.37 5.08 -3.24
C SER A 224 5.78 6.04 -2.21
N HIS A 225 6.32 7.26 -2.16
CA HIS A 225 5.73 8.30 -1.34
C HIS A 225 4.29 8.61 -1.82
N ILE A 226 3.47 9.05 -0.87
CA ILE A 226 2.06 9.41 -1.03
C ILE A 226 2.00 10.86 -1.49
#